data_AF-A0A7W0QGC1-F1
#
_entry.id   AF-A0A7W0QGC1-F1
#
_cell.length_a   1.000
_cell.length_b   1.000
_cell.length_c   1.000
_cell.angle_alpha   90.00
_cell.angle_beta   90.00
_cell.angle_gamma   90.00
#
_symmetry.space_group_name_H-M   'P 1'
#
loop_
_entity.id
_entity.type
_entity.pdbx_description
1 polymer ?
#
loop_
_entity_poly.entity_id
_entity_poly.type
_entity_poly.pdbx_seq_one_letter_code
_entity_poly.pdbx_strand_id
1 'polypeptide(L)'
;MEPTGSARGGVTVAPPLPSGRRAVLYSVRHRGDATVEDVASDLGITVSGARQQLTALAERHLVEATELLRPPGQRGRPQLSYHVTDVGDALFPKAYGALTNELLGYLDDEDEQVVNRLFSRRREHRILAAQLRLRPARSLWAKVSELAKILDEDGYLATAERLGRDHFRLVEHNCAIASVAR
;
A
#
# COMPACT_ATOMS: atom_id res chain seq x y z
N MET A 1 12.02 -31.80 -22.20
CA MET A 1 12.39 -31.54 -20.80
C MET A 1 12.55 -30.04 -20.67
N GLU A 2 11.45 -29.35 -20.36
CA GLU A 2 11.47 -27.91 -20.05
C GLU A 2 11.97 -27.67 -18.62
N PRO A 3 12.55 -26.48 -18.37
CA PRO A 3 12.36 -25.82 -17.09
C PRO A 3 11.77 -24.41 -17.27
N THR A 4 10.46 -24.32 -17.04
CA THR A 4 9.80 -23.41 -16.08
C THR A 4 10.45 -22.06 -15.71
N GLY A 5 9.99 -21.01 -16.41
CA GLY A 5 9.20 -19.91 -15.84
C GLY A 5 9.66 -19.21 -14.54
N SER A 6 10.35 -18.07 -14.70
CA SER A 6 10.63 -17.07 -13.67
C SER A 6 9.37 -16.30 -13.26
N ALA A 7 9.00 -16.37 -11.97
CA ALA A 7 7.94 -15.56 -11.38
C ALA A 7 8.49 -14.17 -11.00
N ARG A 8 8.01 -13.13 -11.67
CA ARG A 8 8.30 -11.71 -11.41
C ARG A 8 7.41 -11.20 -10.27
N GLY A 9 8.01 -10.85 -9.13
CA GLY A 9 7.33 -10.12 -8.05
C GLY A 9 7.27 -8.63 -8.38
N GLY A 10 6.23 -8.21 -9.09
CA GLY A 10 5.89 -6.80 -9.23
C GLY A 10 5.32 -6.24 -7.92
N VAL A 11 5.28 -4.91 -7.82
CA VAL A 11 4.30 -4.20 -6.99
C VAL A 11 3.01 -5.01 -6.99
N THR A 12 2.50 -5.40 -5.82
CA THR A 12 1.20 -6.08 -5.74
C THR A 12 0.13 -5.06 -6.12
N VAL A 13 0.04 -4.78 -7.41
CA VAL A 13 -1.16 -4.29 -8.07
C VAL A 13 -2.13 -5.41 -7.78
N ALA A 14 -3.00 -5.21 -6.80
CA ALA A 14 -4.11 -6.13 -6.60
C ALA A 14 -4.73 -6.35 -7.98
N PRO A 15 -5.01 -7.61 -8.37
CA PRO A 15 -5.42 -7.94 -9.72
C PRO A 15 -6.51 -6.96 -10.14
N PRO A 16 -6.39 -6.32 -11.33
CA PRO A 16 -7.22 -5.19 -11.69
C PRO A 16 -8.68 -5.59 -11.47
N LEU A 17 -9.34 -4.89 -10.55
CA LEU A 17 -10.75 -5.11 -10.29
C LEU A 17 -11.50 -5.09 -11.63
N PRO A 18 -12.42 -6.03 -11.90
CA PRO A 18 -13.29 -5.92 -13.06
C PRO A 18 -13.91 -4.52 -13.13
N SER A 19 -14.09 -3.98 -14.34
CA SER A 19 -14.48 -2.57 -14.55
C SER A 19 -15.67 -2.12 -13.69
N GLY A 20 -16.72 -2.94 -13.60
CA GLY A 20 -17.89 -2.64 -12.76
C GLY A 20 -17.58 -2.61 -11.26
N ARG A 21 -16.70 -3.48 -10.78
CA ARG A 21 -16.31 -3.53 -9.36
C ARG A 21 -15.39 -2.37 -8.97
N ARG A 22 -14.56 -1.92 -9.91
CA ARG A 22 -13.75 -0.70 -9.76
C ARG A 22 -14.63 0.56 -9.73
N ALA A 23 -15.63 0.65 -10.62
CA ALA A 23 -16.55 1.78 -10.64
C ALA A 23 -17.32 1.93 -9.30
N VAL A 24 -17.76 0.82 -8.72
CA VAL A 24 -18.38 0.79 -7.38
C VAL A 24 -17.44 1.29 -6.30
N LEU A 25 -16.20 0.77 -6.25
CA LEU A 25 -15.21 1.21 -5.26
C LEU A 25 -14.92 2.72 -5.37
N TYR A 26 -14.87 3.26 -6.59
CA TYR A 26 -14.69 4.70 -6.83
C TYR A 26 -15.90 5.54 -6.43
N SER A 27 -17.13 5.07 -6.67
CA SER A 27 -18.35 5.76 -6.22
C SER A 27 -18.38 5.88 -4.68
N VAL A 28 -18.09 4.78 -3.96
CA VAL A 28 -17.99 4.80 -2.49
C VAL A 28 -16.92 5.81 -2.04
N ARG A 29 -15.73 5.78 -2.66
CA ARG A 29 -14.64 6.71 -2.32
C ARG A 29 -15.02 8.17 -2.53
N HIS A 30 -15.71 8.50 -3.62
CA HIS A 30 -16.10 9.88 -3.91
C HIS A 30 -17.11 10.43 -2.90
N ARG A 31 -17.98 9.57 -2.37
CA ARG A 31 -18.97 9.95 -1.36
C ARG A 31 -18.42 9.93 0.08
N GLY A 32 -17.34 9.18 0.31
CA GLY A 32 -16.83 8.89 1.65
C GLY A 32 -17.58 7.71 2.27
N ASP A 33 -18.87 7.95 2.54
CA ASP A 33 -19.85 6.95 2.98
C ASP A 33 -20.96 6.81 1.92
N ALA A 34 -21.29 5.59 1.52
CA ALA A 34 -22.30 5.35 0.47
C ALA A 34 -23.22 4.18 0.80
N THR A 35 -24.52 4.37 0.59
CA THR A 35 -25.50 3.27 0.63
C THR A 35 -25.50 2.47 -0.68
N VAL A 36 -26.18 1.33 -0.70
CA VAL A 36 -26.34 0.55 -1.94
C VAL A 36 -27.12 1.35 -2.99
N GLU A 37 -28.11 2.12 -2.54
CA GLU A 37 -28.96 2.97 -3.38
C GLU A 37 -28.15 4.11 -4.00
N ASP A 38 -27.25 4.72 -3.23
CA ASP A 38 -26.31 5.75 -3.69
C ASP A 38 -25.43 5.23 -4.83
N VAL A 39 -24.78 4.08 -4.62
CA VAL A 39 -23.91 3.46 -5.62
C VAL A 39 -24.69 3.07 -6.88
N ALA A 40 -25.90 2.53 -6.72
CA ALA A 40 -26.75 2.17 -7.84
C ALA A 40 -27.12 3.40 -8.69
N SER A 41 -27.47 4.50 -8.01
CA SER A 41 -27.78 5.78 -8.64
C SER A 41 -26.59 6.36 -9.39
N ASP A 42 -25.40 6.42 -8.77
CA ASP A 42 -24.19 6.98 -9.38
C ASP A 42 -23.76 6.26 -10.66
N LEU A 43 -23.94 4.95 -10.68
CA LEU A 43 -23.44 4.09 -11.76
C LEU A 43 -24.51 3.71 -12.79
N GLY A 44 -25.76 4.12 -12.57
CA GLY A 44 -26.88 3.75 -13.45
C GLY A 44 -27.12 2.24 -13.52
N ILE A 45 -26.88 1.51 -12.42
CA ILE A 45 -27.06 0.05 -12.32
C ILE A 45 -28.22 -0.30 -11.38
N THR A 46 -28.65 -1.56 -11.39
CA THR A 46 -29.68 -2.01 -10.45
C THR A 46 -29.15 -2.05 -9.01
N VAL A 47 -30.03 -1.80 -8.03
CA VAL A 47 -29.69 -1.93 -6.59
C VAL A 47 -29.16 -3.33 -6.26
N SER A 48 -29.68 -4.37 -6.92
CA SER A 48 -29.18 -5.75 -6.78
C SER A 48 -27.75 -5.90 -7.33
N GLY A 49 -27.47 -5.31 -8.50
CA GLY A 49 -26.14 -5.29 -9.09
C GLY A 49 -25.13 -4.54 -8.22
N ALA A 50 -25.49 -3.36 -7.71
CA ALA A 50 -24.67 -2.60 -6.76
C ALA A 50 -24.39 -3.42 -5.49
N ARG A 51 -25.43 -4.05 -4.92
CA ARG A 51 -25.30 -4.90 -3.72
C ARG A 51 -24.34 -6.06 -3.95
N GLN A 52 -24.44 -6.75 -5.08
CA GLN A 52 -23.56 -7.87 -5.41
C GLN A 52 -22.09 -7.42 -5.47
N GLN A 53 -21.81 -6.27 -6.09
CA GLN A 53 -20.45 -5.75 -6.15
C GLN A 53 -19.92 -5.28 -4.79
N LEU A 54 -20.75 -4.60 -3.99
CA LEU A 54 -20.40 -4.16 -2.64
C LEU A 54 -20.11 -5.35 -1.71
N THR A 55 -20.92 -6.41 -1.77
CA THR A 55 -20.66 -7.65 -1.05
C THR A 55 -19.32 -8.26 -1.46
N ALA A 56 -19.05 -8.37 -2.77
CA ALA A 56 -17.77 -8.90 -3.26
C ALA A 56 -16.55 -8.02 -2.89
N LEU A 57 -16.73 -6.70 -2.74
CA LEU A 57 -15.68 -5.81 -2.25
C LEU A 57 -15.46 -5.97 -0.74
N ALA A 58 -16.54 -6.14 0.03
CA ALA A 58 -16.48 -6.36 1.48
C ALA A 58 -15.83 -7.70 1.84
N GLU A 59 -16.13 -8.76 1.09
CA GLU A 59 -15.47 -10.08 1.21
C GLU A 59 -13.95 -10.00 0.98
N ARG A 60 -13.49 -9.00 0.23
CA ARG A 60 -12.07 -8.74 -0.03
C ARG A 60 -11.47 -7.68 0.88
N HIS A 61 -12.22 -7.25 1.91
CA HIS A 61 -11.84 -6.19 2.84
C HIS A 61 -11.48 -4.86 2.18
N LEU A 62 -12.02 -4.57 0.98
CA LEU A 62 -11.77 -3.30 0.27
C LEU A 62 -12.76 -2.20 0.66
N VAL A 63 -13.92 -2.60 1.17
CA VAL A 63 -14.91 -1.73 1.80
C VAL A 63 -15.40 -2.39 3.07
N GLU A 64 -15.86 -1.60 4.03
CA GLU A 64 -16.49 -2.06 5.26
C GLU A 64 -17.91 -1.52 5.33
N ALA A 65 -18.83 -2.30 5.91
CA ALA A 65 -20.23 -1.96 6.03
C ALA A 65 -20.59 -1.65 7.49
N THR A 66 -21.24 -0.50 7.71
CA THR A 66 -21.73 -0.07 9.02
C THR A 66 -23.24 0.04 8.97
N GLU A 67 -23.93 -0.46 10.00
CA GLU A 67 -25.37 -0.28 10.12
C GLU A 67 -25.71 1.17 10.45
N LEU A 68 -26.60 1.77 9.66
CA LEU A 68 -27.12 3.10 9.96
C LEU A 68 -28.11 3.02 11.14
N LEU A 69 -27.95 3.95 12.09
CA LEU A 69 -28.85 4.10 13.23
C LEU A 69 -30.27 4.39 12.74
N ARG A 70 -31.24 3.60 13.20
CA ARG A 70 -32.65 3.77 12.86
C ARG A 70 -33.43 4.39 14.01
N PRO A 71 -34.43 5.26 13.73
CA PRO A 71 -35.39 5.69 14.72
C PRO A 71 -36.13 4.47 15.34
N PRO A 72 -36.44 4.49 16.65
CA PRO A 72 -37.18 3.41 17.29
C PRO A 72 -38.53 3.17 16.58
N GLY A 73 -38.83 1.92 16.22
CA GLY A 73 -40.14 1.52 15.68
C GLY A 73 -40.21 1.21 14.18
N GLN A 74 -39.16 1.49 13.39
CA GLN A 74 -39.12 1.04 11.99
C GLN A 74 -38.79 -0.47 11.89
N ARG A 75 -39.68 -1.23 11.24
CA ARG A 75 -39.48 -2.66 10.92
C ARG A 75 -38.90 -2.81 9.52
N GLY A 76 -37.85 -3.62 9.37
CA GLY A 76 -37.20 -3.91 8.07
C GLY A 76 -35.73 -4.32 8.21
N ARG A 77 -35.07 -4.65 7.09
CA ARG A 77 -33.62 -4.92 7.04
C ARG A 77 -32.83 -3.65 7.39
N PRO A 78 -31.76 -3.71 8.22
CA PRO A 78 -30.90 -2.55 8.48
C PRO A 78 -30.35 -1.96 7.18
N GLN A 79 -30.33 -0.63 7.08
CA GLN A 79 -29.66 0.05 5.98
C GLN A 79 -28.16 0.07 6.28
N LEU A 80 -27.36 -0.34 5.30
CA LEU A 80 -25.90 -0.38 5.42
C LEU A 80 -25.31 0.83 4.70
N SER A 81 -24.38 1.50 5.37
CA SER A 81 -23.44 2.43 4.76
C SER A 81 -22.12 1.72 4.52
N TYR A 82 -21.51 1.94 3.36
CA TYR A 82 -20.22 1.39 3.00
C TYR A 82 -19.17 2.50 2.94
N HIS A 83 -17.98 2.22 3.45
CA HIS A 83 -16.82 3.11 3.35
C HIS A 83 -15.59 2.31 2.90
N VAL A 84 -14.62 3.01 2.29
CA VAL A 84 -13.37 2.41 1.83
C VAL A 84 -12.45 2.15 3.01
N THR A 85 -11.90 0.95 3.12
CA THR A 85 -10.90 0.57 4.14
C THR A 85 -9.50 1.03 3.73
N ASP A 86 -8.51 0.95 4.63
CA ASP A 86 -7.11 1.20 4.30
C ASP A 86 -6.60 0.29 3.17
N VAL A 87 -7.05 -0.97 3.13
CA VAL A 87 -6.70 -1.93 2.07
C VAL A 87 -7.32 -1.49 0.73
N GLY A 88 -8.54 -0.95 0.74
CA GLY A 88 -9.18 -0.38 -0.43
C GLY A 88 -8.52 0.93 -0.91
N ASP A 89 -8.07 1.77 0.03
CA ASP A 89 -7.41 3.05 -0.26
C ASP A 89 -6.11 2.87 -1.07
N ALA A 90 -5.40 1.78 -0.83
CA ALA A 90 -4.19 1.40 -1.56
C ALA A 90 -4.42 1.13 -3.07
N LEU A 91 -5.67 0.92 -3.50
CA LEU A 91 -6.01 0.67 -4.91
C LEU A 91 -6.25 1.95 -5.72
N PHE A 92 -6.31 3.11 -5.06
CA PHE A 92 -6.47 4.38 -5.75
C PHE A 92 -5.11 4.89 -6.24
N PRO A 93 -5.04 5.46 -7.46
CA PRO A 93 -3.80 6.00 -7.97
C PRO A 93 -3.27 7.06 -7.01
N LYS A 94 -2.01 6.90 -6.61
CA LYS A 94 -1.28 7.89 -5.80
C LYS A 94 -0.21 8.51 -6.69
N ALA A 95 -0.13 9.84 -6.72
CA ALA A 95 0.85 10.58 -7.51
C ALA A 95 2.09 11.01 -6.71
N TYR A 96 2.30 10.47 -5.51
CA TYR A 96 3.37 10.92 -4.61
C TYR A 96 4.77 10.82 -5.25
N GLY A 97 5.06 9.74 -5.98
CA GLY A 97 6.35 9.60 -6.67
C GLY A 97 6.54 10.66 -7.77
N ALA A 98 5.51 10.92 -8.57
CA ALA A 98 5.55 11.91 -9.64
C ALA A 98 5.74 13.34 -9.10
N LEU A 99 4.95 13.73 -8.08
CA LEU A 99 5.10 15.01 -7.40
C LEU A 99 6.48 15.15 -6.75
N THR A 100 6.99 14.09 -6.10
CA THR A 100 8.33 14.12 -5.48
C THR A 100 9.41 14.36 -6.54
N ASN A 101 9.35 13.69 -7.69
CA ASN A 101 10.32 13.87 -8.77
C ASN A 101 10.25 15.27 -9.38
N GLU A 102 9.04 15.80 -9.56
CA GLU A 102 8.84 17.17 -10.03
C GLU A 102 9.50 18.19 -9.08
N LEU A 103 9.26 18.05 -7.77
CA LEU A 103 9.87 18.93 -6.77
C LEU A 103 11.40 18.77 -6.70
N LEU A 104 11.92 17.54 -6.80
CA LEU A 104 13.37 17.32 -6.87
C LEU A 104 13.98 17.93 -8.12
N GLY A 105 13.28 17.89 -9.26
CA GLY A 105 13.69 18.55 -10.50
C GLY A 105 13.80 20.07 -10.31
N TYR A 106 12.81 20.70 -9.69
CA TYR A 106 12.87 22.15 -9.41
C TYR A 106 14.07 22.52 -8.52
N LEU A 107 14.42 21.68 -7.54
CA LEU A 107 15.60 21.92 -6.69
C LEU A 107 16.92 21.72 -7.45
N ASP A 108 16.97 20.74 -8.35
CA ASP A 108 18.14 20.44 -9.17
C ASP A 108 18.42 21.55 -10.20
N ASP A 109 17.35 22.10 -10.80
CA ASP A 109 17.42 23.23 -11.73
C ASP A 109 17.99 24.51 -11.07
N GLU A 110 17.77 24.69 -9.76
CA GLU A 110 18.30 25.82 -9.00
C GLU A 110 19.77 25.62 -8.54
N ASP A 111 20.11 24.42 -8.05
CA ASP A 111 21.47 24.00 -7.67
C ASP A 111 21.58 22.47 -7.64
N GLU A 112 22.29 21.89 -8.60
CA GLU A 112 22.54 20.45 -8.78
C GLU A 112 23.14 19.76 -7.51
N GLN A 113 23.75 20.55 -6.62
CA GLN A 113 24.31 20.03 -5.38
C GLN A 113 23.24 19.89 -4.27
N VAL A 114 22.10 20.57 -4.35
CA VAL A 114 21.03 20.51 -3.32
C VAL A 114 20.48 19.10 -3.21
N VAL A 115 20.13 18.48 -4.33
CA VAL A 115 19.57 17.12 -4.37
C VAL A 115 20.57 16.12 -3.79
N ASN A 116 21.84 16.23 -4.18
CA ASN A 116 22.93 15.39 -3.66
C ASN A 116 23.13 15.56 -2.14
N ARG A 117 23.08 16.80 -1.63
CA ARG A 117 23.15 17.07 -0.17
C ARG A 117 21.94 16.50 0.57
N LEU A 118 20.74 16.59 -0.01
CA LEU A 118 19.52 16.03 0.57
C LEU A 118 19.62 14.51 0.73
N PHE A 119 20.03 13.79 -0.32
CA PHE A 119 20.21 12.34 -0.26
C PHE A 119 21.34 11.93 0.69
N SER A 120 22.42 12.72 0.76
CA SER A 120 23.51 12.49 1.70
C SER A 120 23.05 12.62 3.15
N ARG A 121 22.33 13.71 3.48
CA ARG A 121 21.75 13.91 4.82
C ARG A 121 20.76 12.79 5.19
N ARG A 122 19.94 12.35 4.24
CA ARG A 122 19.03 11.21 4.43
C ARG A 122 19.81 9.92 4.73
N ARG A 123 20.87 9.64 3.98
CA ARG A 123 21.75 8.47 4.19
C ARG A 123 22.35 8.49 5.59
N GLU A 124 22.95 9.61 5.99
CA GLU A 124 23.55 9.77 7.32
C GLU A 124 22.55 9.51 8.44
N HIS A 125 21.35 10.11 8.36
CA HIS A 125 20.31 9.90 9.35
C HIS A 125 19.88 8.43 9.46
N ARG A 126 19.69 7.74 8.32
CA ARG A 126 19.34 6.30 8.30
C ARG A 126 20.46 5.45 8.91
N ILE A 127 21.72 5.73 8.58
CA ILE A 127 22.86 5.00 9.15
C ILE A 127 22.93 5.18 10.67
N LEU A 128 22.81 6.41 11.16
CA LEU A 128 22.84 6.69 12.60
C LEU A 128 21.70 5.98 13.34
N ALA A 129 20.47 6.06 12.83
CA ALA A 129 19.32 5.38 13.41
C ALA A 129 19.50 3.85 13.43
N ALA A 130 19.98 3.27 12.32
CA ALA A 130 20.25 1.85 12.24
C ALA A 130 21.35 1.42 13.22
N GLN A 131 22.45 2.17 13.32
CA GLN A 131 23.52 1.90 14.27
C GLN A 131 23.01 1.87 15.72
N LEU A 132 22.14 2.81 16.10
CA LEU A 132 21.55 2.84 17.45
C LEU A 132 20.75 1.57 17.75
N ARG A 133 19.93 1.10 16.81
CA ARG A 133 19.15 -0.14 16.95
C ARG A 133 20.02 -1.39 16.94
N LEU A 134 21.12 -1.38 16.20
CA LEU A 134 22.04 -2.51 16.10
C LEU A 134 22.99 -2.64 17.30
N ARG A 135 23.18 -1.58 18.11
CA ARG A 135 24.10 -1.57 19.26
C ARG A 135 23.86 -2.70 20.28
N PRO A 136 22.62 -3.04 20.66
CA PRO A 136 22.36 -4.13 21.61
C PRO A 136 22.65 -5.53 21.03
N ALA A 137 22.67 -5.68 19.71
CA ALA A 137 22.82 -6.97 19.04
C ALA A 137 24.26 -7.52 19.19
N ARG A 138 24.37 -8.68 19.85
CA ARG A 138 25.67 -9.28 20.22
C ARG A 138 26.26 -10.22 19.17
N SER A 139 25.46 -10.69 18.22
CA SER A 139 25.92 -11.60 17.15
C SER A 139 25.70 -10.97 15.77
N LEU A 140 26.45 -11.45 14.78
CA LEU A 140 26.26 -11.01 13.39
C LEU A 140 24.85 -11.37 12.89
N TRP A 141 24.34 -12.55 13.25
CA TRP A 141 22.95 -12.92 12.95
C TRP A 141 21.94 -11.92 13.54
N ALA A 142 22.07 -11.57 14.83
CA ALA A 142 21.17 -10.61 15.46
C ALA A 142 21.21 -9.23 14.76
N LYS A 143 22.39 -8.81 14.29
CA LYS A 143 22.54 -7.58 13.49
C LYS A 143 21.86 -7.70 12.13
N VAL A 144 22.05 -8.80 11.41
CA VAL A 144 21.43 -9.01 10.08
C VAL A 144 19.91 -9.10 10.21
N SER A 145 19.40 -9.83 11.21
CA SER A 145 17.95 -9.90 11.47
C SER A 145 17.36 -8.55 11.84
N GLU A 146 18.04 -7.75 12.65
CA GLU A 146 17.56 -6.41 13.01
C GLU A 146 17.64 -5.45 11.82
N LEU A 147 18.68 -5.56 10.97
CA LEU A 147 18.78 -4.79 9.74
C LEU A 147 17.62 -5.12 8.77
N ALA A 148 17.24 -6.39 8.65
CA ALA A 148 16.07 -6.78 7.86
C ALA A 148 14.78 -6.13 8.35
N LYS A 149 14.56 -6.09 9.67
CA LYS A 149 13.39 -5.39 10.25
C LYS A 149 13.41 -3.90 9.95
N ILE A 150 14.56 -3.23 10.10
CA ILE A 150 14.70 -1.81 9.76
C ILE A 150 14.32 -1.56 8.29
N LEU A 151 14.79 -2.40 7.38
CA LEU A 151 14.48 -2.27 5.94
C LEU A 151 13.02 -2.60 5.62
N ASP A 152 12.44 -3.58 6.31
CA ASP A 152 11.03 -3.94 6.18
C ASP A 152 10.12 -2.79 6.63
N GLU A 153 10.41 -2.19 7.79
CA GLU A 153 9.73 -0.99 8.31
C GLU A 153 9.89 0.22 7.36
N ASP A 154 11.03 0.34 6.67
CA ASP A 154 11.29 1.35 5.64
C ASP A 154 10.58 1.04 4.30
N GLY A 155 9.83 -0.07 4.20
CA GLY A 155 9.01 -0.45 3.05
C GLY A 155 9.73 -1.29 1.99
N TYR A 156 10.91 -1.82 2.27
CA TYR A 156 11.68 -2.66 1.32
C TYR A 156 11.22 -4.12 1.28
N LEU A 157 10.24 -4.50 2.10
CA LEU A 157 9.76 -5.87 2.25
C LEU A 157 10.93 -6.83 2.42
N ALA A 158 11.73 -6.60 3.46
CA ALA A 158 13.07 -7.20 3.58
C ALA A 158 13.06 -8.44 4.47
N THR A 159 13.73 -9.51 4.04
CA THR A 159 13.89 -10.75 4.81
C THR A 159 15.35 -11.11 5.01
N ALA A 160 15.65 -11.76 6.13
CA ALA A 160 16.98 -12.30 6.43
C ALA A 160 16.94 -13.83 6.54
N GLU A 161 17.91 -14.49 5.91
CA GLU A 161 18.09 -15.93 5.93
C GLU A 161 19.50 -16.28 6.43
N ARG A 162 19.58 -17.34 7.25
CA ARG A 162 20.85 -17.91 7.67
C ARG A 162 21.22 -19.06 6.73
N LEU A 163 22.27 -18.86 5.93
CA LEU A 163 22.75 -19.86 4.97
C LEU A 163 23.85 -20.76 5.54
N GLY A 164 24.45 -20.36 6.67
CA GLY A 164 25.47 -21.14 7.36
C GLY A 164 25.85 -20.56 8.71
N ARG A 165 26.98 -21.00 9.26
CA ARG A 165 27.48 -20.50 10.56
C ARG A 165 27.67 -18.99 10.54
N ASP A 166 28.37 -18.49 9.52
CA ASP A 166 28.76 -17.08 9.33
C ASP A 166 28.33 -16.51 7.96
N HIS A 167 27.42 -17.21 7.26
CA HIS A 167 26.88 -16.77 5.97
C HIS A 167 25.39 -16.46 6.12
N PHE A 168 25.02 -15.24 5.72
CA PHE A 168 23.66 -14.74 5.80
C PHE A 168 23.27 -14.09 4.48
N ARG A 169 21.98 -14.14 4.15
CA ARG A 169 21.40 -13.46 3.01
C ARG A 169 20.36 -12.47 3.50
N LEU A 170 20.40 -11.27 2.96
CA LEU A 170 19.39 -10.25 3.12
C LEU A 170 18.75 -10.05 1.74
N VAL A 171 17.42 -10.15 1.68
CA VAL A 171 16.66 -10.02 0.43
C VAL A 171 15.69 -8.88 0.59
N GLU A 172 15.73 -7.91 -0.33
CA GLU A 172 14.73 -6.86 -0.48
C GLU A 172 13.78 -7.27 -1.61
N HIS A 173 12.50 -7.52 -1.28
CA HIS A 173 11.50 -7.92 -2.28
C HIS A 173 10.79 -6.73 -2.92
N ASN A 174 10.97 -5.52 -2.35
CA ASN A 174 10.46 -4.27 -2.88
C ASN A 174 11.52 -3.17 -2.75
N CYS A 175 11.53 -2.23 -3.70
CA CYS A 175 12.32 -1.01 -3.54
C CYS A 175 11.37 0.16 -3.22
N ALA A 176 11.41 0.61 -1.96
CA ALA A 176 10.52 1.65 -1.44
C ALA A 176 10.66 3.02 -2.15
N ILE A 177 11.77 3.24 -2.85
CA ILE A 177 12.08 4.50 -3.55
C ILE A 177 12.18 4.33 -5.06
N ALA A 178 11.74 3.21 -5.62
CA ALA A 178 11.89 2.91 -7.06
C ALA A 178 11.14 3.88 -7.98
N SER A 179 10.13 4.60 -7.48
CA SER A 179 9.45 5.65 -8.23
C SER A 179 10.26 6.95 -8.29
N VAL A 180 11.17 7.17 -7.34
CA VAL A 180 11.97 8.39 -7.20
C VAL A 180 13.40 8.23 -7.70
N ALA A 181 13.94 7.01 -7.67
CA ALA A 181 15.31 6.70 -8.11
C ALA A 181 15.43 6.38 -9.61
N ARG A 182 14.58 6.97 -10.46
CA ARG A 182 14.58 6.74 -11.93
C ARG A 182 15.24 7.86 -12.69
#